data_AF-A0A0W1SE19-F1
#
_entry.id   AF-A0A0W1SE19-F1
#
_cell.length_a   1.000
_cell.length_b   1.000
_cell.length_c   1.000
_cell.angle_alpha   90.00
_cell.angle_beta   90.00
_cell.angle_gamma   90.00
#
_symmetry.space_group_name_H-M   'P 1'
#
loop_
_entity.id
_entity.type
_entity.pdbx_description
1 polymer ?
#
loop_
_entity_poly.entity_id
_entity_poly.type
_entity_poly.pdbx_seq_one_letter_code
_entity_poly.pdbx_strand_id
1 'polypeptide(L)' 'MSRSPEPKTEDEGEWRFGIDDVGPDGIVEDTPAEAEPIEPGTPKAENVVFVLLGVLLAVGLVLVTIFPNAA' A
#
# COMPACT_ATOMS: atom_id res chain seq x y z
N MET A 1 3.46 -46.82 -19.43
CA MET A 1 3.93 -45.41 -19.55
C MET A 1 2.72 -44.55 -19.25
N SER A 2 2.55 -44.17 -17.98
CA SER A 2 2.97 -42.87 -17.40
C SER A 2 1.81 -41.89 -17.47
N ARG A 3 1.16 -41.72 -16.31
CA ARG A 3 0.16 -40.69 -15.99
C ARG A 3 0.83 -39.32 -16.18
N SER A 4 0.18 -38.38 -16.86
CA SER A 4 0.37 -36.97 -16.49
C SER A 4 -0.86 -36.55 -15.67
N PRO A 5 -0.68 -35.85 -14.54
CA PRO A 5 -1.74 -35.67 -13.56
C PRO A 5 -2.78 -34.67 -14.05
N GLU A 6 -4.05 -35.04 -13.91
CA GLU A 6 -5.15 -34.07 -13.88
C GLU A 6 -4.88 -33.08 -12.74
N PRO A 7 -4.93 -31.75 -12.96
CA PRO A 7 -4.93 -30.82 -11.86
C PRO A 7 -6.29 -30.95 -11.16
N LYS A 8 -6.27 -31.69 -10.05
CA LYS A 8 -7.24 -31.55 -8.98
C LYS A 8 -6.86 -30.30 -8.18
N THR A 9 -7.77 -29.36 -8.03
CA THR A 9 -7.74 -28.43 -6.89
C THR A 9 -9.11 -28.45 -6.24
N GLU A 10 -9.27 -29.42 -5.33
CA GLU A 10 -10.14 -29.27 -4.18
C GLU A 10 -9.22 -28.82 -3.02
N ASP A 11 -9.55 -27.65 -2.44
CA ASP A 11 -9.21 -27.13 -1.10
C ASP A 11 -7.78 -26.65 -0.79
N GLU A 12 -7.71 -25.59 0.05
CA GLU A 12 -6.55 -24.97 0.73
C GLU A 12 -5.89 -23.71 0.08
N GLY A 13 -6.46 -22.53 0.32
CA GLY A 13 -5.76 -21.23 0.13
C GLY A 13 -5.86 -20.61 -1.26
N GLU A 14 -6.89 -20.99 -2.03
CA GLU A 14 -7.10 -20.56 -3.40
C GLU A 14 -7.42 -19.07 -3.48
N TRP A 15 -6.57 -18.31 -4.17
CA TRP A 15 -6.91 -16.93 -4.54
C TRP A 15 -8.24 -16.93 -5.26
N ARG A 16 -9.11 -15.97 -4.91
CA ARG A 16 -10.50 -15.91 -5.41
C ARG A 16 -10.59 -15.84 -6.94
N PHE A 17 -9.50 -15.47 -7.62
CA PHE A 17 -9.40 -15.35 -9.07
C PHE A 17 -8.08 -15.93 -9.57
N GLY A 18 -8.11 -16.62 -10.71
CA GLY A 18 -6.90 -17.03 -11.43
C GLY A 18 -6.23 -15.85 -12.14
N ILE A 19 -4.98 -16.01 -12.56
CA ILE A 19 -4.23 -14.96 -13.27
C ILE A 19 -4.88 -14.58 -14.61
N ASP A 20 -5.51 -15.55 -15.27
CA ASP A 20 -6.20 -15.38 -16.56
C ASP A 20 -7.55 -14.66 -16.39
N ASP A 21 -8.11 -14.66 -15.17
CA ASP A 21 -9.38 -13.99 -14.86
C ASP A 21 -9.20 -12.47 -14.62
N VAL A 22 -7.97 -12.00 -14.45
CA VAL A 22 -7.62 -10.61 -14.07
C VAL A 22 -6.76 -9.91 -15.14
N GLY A 23 -7.21 -9.93 -16.40
CA GLY A 23 -6.57 -9.23 -17.53
C GLY A 23 -7.41 -8.06 -18.09
N PRO A 24 -6.95 -7.40 -19.17
CA PRO A 24 -7.75 -6.42 -19.90
C PRO A 24 -9.10 -6.97 -20.40
N ASP A 25 -9.16 -8.28 -20.62
CA ASP A 25 -10.36 -9.05 -21.00
C ASP A 25 -10.89 -9.91 -19.84
N GLY A 26 -10.47 -9.61 -18.60
CA GLY A 26 -10.82 -10.37 -17.40
C GLY A 26 -12.29 -10.27 -16.99
N ILE A 27 -12.68 -11.03 -15.97
CA ILE A 27 -14.06 -11.02 -15.46
C ILE A 27 -14.33 -9.66 -14.81
N VAL A 28 -15.08 -8.81 -15.50
CA VAL A 28 -15.58 -7.55 -14.94
C VAL A 28 -16.94 -7.84 -14.33
N GLU A 29 -17.04 -7.88 -13.00
CA GLU A 29 -18.34 -7.83 -12.34
C GLU A 29 -18.97 -6.45 -12.63
N ASP A 30 -20.23 -6.42 -13.10
CA ASP A 30 -21.01 -5.18 -13.34
C ASP A 30 -21.33 -4.41 -12.04
N THR A 31 -20.85 -4.90 -10.89
CA THR A 31 -20.76 -4.11 -9.67
C THR A 31 -19.68 -3.08 -9.91
N PRO A 32 -19.99 -1.77 -9.94
CA PRO A 32 -18.94 -0.77 -9.98
C PRO A 32 -18.06 -1.07 -8.78
N ALA A 33 -16.80 -1.49 -9.03
CA ALA A 33 -15.79 -1.41 -8.00
C ALA A 33 -15.98 -0.01 -7.42
N GLU A 34 -16.24 0.09 -6.13
CA GLU A 34 -16.26 1.37 -5.43
C GLU A 34 -14.81 1.90 -5.45
N ALA A 35 -14.36 2.26 -6.65
CA ALA A 35 -13.10 2.86 -6.99
C ALA A 35 -13.24 4.36 -6.78
N GLU A 36 -13.89 4.76 -5.68
CA GLU A 36 -13.59 6.06 -5.13
C GLU A 36 -12.09 6.03 -4.85
N PRO A 37 -11.32 6.99 -5.36
CA PRO A 37 -9.93 7.15 -4.98
C PRO A 37 -9.86 7.06 -3.46
N ILE A 38 -8.98 6.22 -2.91
CA ILE A 38 -8.84 6.09 -1.46
C ILE A 38 -8.31 7.42 -0.95
N GLU A 39 -9.21 8.34 -0.61
CA GLU A 39 -8.82 9.67 -0.20
C GLU A 39 -8.08 9.54 1.14
N PRO A 40 -6.88 10.13 1.26
CA PRO A 40 -6.21 10.19 2.53
C PRO A 40 -7.13 10.87 3.53
N GLY A 41 -7.58 10.12 4.54
CA GLY A 41 -8.34 10.69 5.63
C GLY A 41 -7.51 11.73 6.41
N THR A 42 -8.19 12.53 7.22
CA THR A 42 -7.52 13.46 8.13
C THR A 42 -6.55 12.70 9.06
N PRO A 43 -5.28 13.12 9.16
CA PRO A 43 -4.33 12.44 10.03
C PRO A 43 -4.75 12.59 11.50
N LYS A 44 -4.50 11.55 12.29
CA LYS A 44 -4.67 11.61 13.75
C LYS A 44 -3.72 12.66 14.35
N ALA A 45 -4.14 13.29 15.44
CA ALA A 45 -3.36 14.32 16.11
C ALA A 45 -1.96 13.84 16.51
N GLU A 46 -1.85 12.60 16.98
CA GLU A 46 -0.59 11.96 17.37
C GLU A 46 0.38 11.87 16.20
N ASN A 47 -0.11 11.48 15.02
CA ASN A 47 0.71 11.37 13.81
C ASN A 47 1.24 12.75 13.38
N VAL A 48 0.39 13.80 13.47
CA VAL A 48 0.80 15.17 13.17
C VAL A 48 1.90 15.64 14.13
N VAL A 49 1.78 15.33 15.43
CA VAL A 49 2.80 15.66 16.43
C VAL A 49 4.15 15.01 16.10
N PHE A 50 4.16 13.73 15.70
CA PHE A 50 5.41 13.05 15.34
C PHE A 50 6.07 13.65 14.08
N VAL A 51 5.27 14.02 13.07
CA VAL A 51 5.79 14.68 11.87
C VAL A 51 6.41 16.03 12.22
N LEU A 52 5.70 16.86 13.01
CA LEU A 52 6.21 18.16 13.44
C LEU A 52 7.50 18.04 14.27
N LEU A 53 7.58 17.06 15.17
CA LEU A 53 8.78 16.78 15.94
C LEU A 53 9.97 16.43 15.01
N GLY A 54 9.73 15.57 14.02
CA GLY A 54 10.75 15.23 13.02
C GLY A 54 11.24 16.43 12.22
N VAL A 55 10.32 17.30 11.77
CA VAL A 55 10.65 18.54 11.05
C VAL A 55 11.47 19.48 11.93
N LEU A 56 11.06 19.68 13.19
CA LEU A 56 11.79 20.54 14.13
C LEU A 56 13.20 20.02 14.40
N LEU A 57 13.37 18.69 14.57
CA LEU A 57 14.68 18.07 14.75
C LEU A 57 15.56 18.23 13.50
N ALA A 58 15.01 17.99 12.31
CA ALA A 58 15.75 18.13 11.06
C ALA A 58 16.21 19.58 10.84
N VAL A 59 15.30 20.55 11.01
CA VAL A 59 15.62 21.98 10.90
C VAL A 59 16.63 22.39 11.97
N GLY A 60 16.44 21.96 13.22
CA GLY A 60 17.38 22.24 14.30
C GLY A 60 18.78 21.70 14.01
N LEU A 61 18.89 20.48 13.49
CA LEU A 61 20.16 19.88 13.09
C LEU A 61 20.82 20.69 11.97
N VAL A 62 20.06 21.07 10.94
CA VAL A 62 20.56 21.90 9.83
C VAL A 62 21.07 23.25 10.35
N LEU A 63 20.34 23.91 11.24
CA LEU A 63 20.75 25.18 11.83
C LEU A 63 22.04 25.03 12.64
N VAL A 64 22.12 24.05 13.54
CA VAL A 64 23.30 23.84 14.38
C VAL A 64 24.54 23.45 13.55
N THR A 65 24.37 22.61 12.55
CA THR A 65 25.50 22.07 11.77
C THR A 65 26.00 23.00 10.68
N ILE A 66 25.08 23.71 10.02
CA ILE A 66 25.42 24.60 8.89
C ILE A 66 25.61 26.05 9.37
N PHE A 67 24.87 26.47 10.39
CA PHE A 67 24.87 27.84 10.91
C PHE A 67 25.18 27.89 12.40
N PRO A 68 26.42 27.57 12.82
CA PRO A 68 26.79 27.43 14.23
C PRO A 68 26.63 28.71 15.07
N ASN A 69 26.44 29.87 14.44
CA ASN A 69 26.24 31.17 15.09
C ASN A 69 24.79 31.67 15.03
N ALA A 70 23.83 30.85 14.57
CA ALA A 70 22.42 31.21 14.47
C ALA A 70 21.61 30.94 15.75
N ALA A 71 22.26 30.46 16.81
CA ALA A 71 21.68 30.16 18.12
C ALA A 71 22.13 31.17 19.18
#